data_AF-A0A0H2XJN8-F1
#
_entry.id   AF-A0A0H2XJN8-F1
#
_cell.length_a   1.000
_cell.length_b   1.000
_cell.length_c   1.000
_cell.angle_alpha   90.00
_cell.angle_beta   90.00
_cell.angle_gamma   90.00
#
_symmetry.space_group_name_H-M   'P 1'
#
loop_
_entity.id
_entity.type
_entity.pdbx_description
1 polymer ?
#
loop_
_entity_poly.entity_id
_entity_poly.type
_entity_poly.pdbx_seq_one_letter_code
_entity_poly.pdbx_strand_id
1 'polypeptide(L)'
;MRPLRLPCCSASCIATMVSGNSAQWARVMLVVWHLYVLSTALTRPDRKVTFHPGLLMQPSFNCLQELKMAVSLVKGGNVSLTKEAPTMNIAMVGLGWDARVTDGQAFDLDASVFAVGEDGKVLSDAHFIFFNNKTSPDGAVEHQGDNRTGEGDGDDEQVKIDLTKVSADIKKLVFAVTIYDAEARKQNFGMVSNSFMRVYNNDNGTEIARFDLSEDASTETAMVFGELYRHGAEWKFKAVGQGFAGGLAALASQHGVNI
;
A
#
# COMPACT_ATOMS: atom_id res chain seq x y z
N MET A 1 31.36 35.28 -40.84
CA MET A 1 31.83 33.89 -41.02
C MET A 1 33.24 33.75 -40.45
N ARG A 2 33.36 33.17 -39.26
CA ARG A 2 34.57 32.60 -38.66
C ARG A 2 34.11 31.49 -37.70
N PRO A 3 34.57 30.23 -37.82
CA PRO A 3 34.24 29.21 -36.84
C PRO A 3 35.18 29.35 -35.63
N LEU A 4 34.62 29.50 -34.42
CA LEU A 4 35.37 29.36 -33.18
C LEU A 4 35.66 27.87 -32.93
N ARG A 5 36.92 27.59 -32.58
CA ARG A 5 37.44 26.28 -32.18
C ARG A 5 36.88 25.88 -30.81
N LEU A 6 36.40 24.65 -30.69
CA LEU A 6 36.25 23.94 -29.42
C LEU A 6 37.62 23.39 -28.99
N PRO A 7 38.09 23.62 -27.75
CA PRO A 7 39.22 22.89 -27.21
C PRO A 7 38.78 21.54 -26.63
N CYS A 8 39.64 20.55 -26.79
CA CYS A 8 39.58 19.25 -26.14
C CYS A 8 39.19 19.38 -24.66
N CYS A 9 38.16 18.63 -24.22
CA CYS A 9 37.99 18.31 -22.81
C CYS A 9 38.26 16.81 -22.62
N SER A 10 39.46 16.55 -22.11
CA SER A 10 39.95 15.26 -21.62
C SER A 10 39.10 14.74 -20.46
N ALA A 11 39.03 13.41 -20.34
CA ALA A 11 38.24 12.61 -19.41
C ALA A 11 38.57 12.76 -17.90
N SER A 12 39.12 13.87 -17.44
CA SER A 12 39.56 14.06 -16.05
C SER A 12 38.71 15.01 -15.20
N CYS A 13 37.59 15.55 -15.72
CA CYS A 13 36.74 16.50 -14.97
C CYS A 13 35.46 15.91 -14.34
N ILE A 14 35.21 14.59 -14.42
CA ILE A 14 34.03 13.96 -13.80
C ILE A 14 34.44 13.10 -12.61
N ALA A 15 35.19 13.68 -11.66
CA ALA A 15 35.55 13.00 -10.41
C ALA A 15 35.28 13.85 -9.15
N THR A 16 34.73 15.06 -9.29
CA THR A 16 34.49 15.94 -8.13
C THR A 16 33.06 16.47 -8.15
N MET A 17 32.09 15.58 -7.94
CA MET A 17 30.75 15.93 -7.43
C MET A 17 30.06 14.63 -6.97
N VAL A 18 30.55 14.07 -5.87
CA VAL A 18 29.89 12.97 -5.14
C VAL A 18 29.58 13.47 -3.73
N SER A 19 28.46 14.15 -3.60
CA SER A 19 27.71 14.24 -2.34
C SER A 19 26.30 14.76 -2.65
N GLY A 20 25.32 13.86 -2.62
CA GLY A 20 23.90 14.22 -2.72
C GLY A 20 23.19 13.65 -3.94
N ASN A 21 22.41 12.59 -3.71
CA ASN A 21 21.24 12.19 -4.50
C ASN A 21 21.43 11.88 -6.01
N SER A 22 22.39 11.01 -6.34
CA SER A 22 22.86 10.76 -7.71
C SER A 22 22.38 9.48 -8.39
N ALA A 23 21.47 8.69 -7.81
CA ALA A 23 20.98 7.46 -8.44
C ALA A 23 20.01 7.73 -9.62
N GLN A 24 19.21 8.80 -9.54
CA GLN A 24 18.25 9.17 -10.59
C GLN A 24 18.95 9.81 -11.81
N TRP A 25 19.95 10.66 -11.57
CA TRP A 25 20.69 11.34 -12.64
C TRP A 25 21.65 10.42 -13.40
N ALA A 26 22.26 9.43 -12.72
CA ALA A 26 23.10 8.42 -13.37
C ALA A 26 22.30 7.57 -14.37
N ARG A 27 21.03 7.27 -14.06
CA ARG A 27 20.14 6.48 -14.93
C ARG A 27 19.74 7.24 -16.20
N VAL A 28 19.50 8.55 -16.12
CA VAL A 28 19.21 9.39 -17.29
C VAL A 28 20.43 9.50 -18.21
N MET A 29 21.64 9.66 -17.64
CA MET A 29 22.86 9.73 -18.46
C MET A 29 23.17 8.43 -19.20
N LEU A 30 22.86 7.27 -18.63
CA LEU A 30 23.11 5.97 -19.27
C LEU A 30 22.22 5.74 -20.50
N VAL A 31 20.97 6.20 -20.45
CA VAL A 31 19.99 6.12 -21.55
C VAL A 31 20.37 7.09 -22.68
N VAL A 32 20.76 8.32 -22.32
CA VAL A 32 21.24 9.31 -23.29
C VAL A 32 22.53 8.83 -23.99
N TRP A 33 23.43 8.17 -23.24
CA TRP A 33 24.65 7.58 -23.81
C TRP A 33 24.34 6.44 -24.78
N HIS A 34 23.41 5.53 -24.44
CA HIS A 34 23.00 4.45 -25.35
C HIS A 34 22.34 4.96 -26.62
N LEU A 35 21.46 5.96 -26.53
CA LEU A 35 20.81 6.57 -27.69
C LEU A 35 21.82 7.30 -28.60
N TYR A 36 22.83 7.95 -28.02
CA TYR A 36 23.88 8.62 -28.79
C TYR A 36 24.78 7.62 -29.55
N VAL A 37 25.18 6.52 -28.89
CA VAL A 37 25.97 5.45 -29.52
C VAL A 37 25.20 4.80 -30.67
N LEU A 38 23.90 4.53 -30.50
CA LEU A 38 23.03 3.99 -31.55
C LEU A 38 22.88 4.95 -32.74
N SER A 39 22.77 6.26 -32.47
CA SER A 39 22.66 7.28 -33.54
C SER A 39 23.94 7.42 -34.35
N THR A 40 25.13 7.23 -33.74
CA THR A 40 26.41 7.31 -34.47
C THR A 40 26.72 6.08 -35.32
N ALA A 41 26.11 4.92 -35.04
CA ALA A 41 26.33 3.69 -35.81
C ALA A 41 25.64 3.71 -37.19
N LEU A 42 24.58 4.50 -37.37
CA LEU A 42 23.77 4.54 -38.58
C LEU A 42 24.29 5.46 -39.70
N THR A 43 25.43 6.13 -39.52
CA THR A 43 25.95 7.13 -40.50
C THR A 43 27.27 6.77 -41.18
N ARG A 44 27.80 5.54 -41.05
CA ARG A 44 29.04 5.12 -41.72
C ARG A 44 28.95 3.69 -42.28
N PRO A 45 28.79 3.50 -43.60
CA PRO A 45 28.51 2.18 -44.17
C PRO A 45 29.73 1.27 -44.36
N ASP A 46 30.94 1.62 -43.88
CA ASP A 46 32.16 0.91 -44.28
C ASP A 46 33.15 0.63 -43.14
N ARG A 47 32.71 -0.11 -42.11
CA ARG A 47 33.66 -0.79 -41.20
C ARG A 47 33.05 -2.06 -40.61
N LYS A 48 33.60 -3.22 -40.98
CA LYS A 48 33.31 -4.51 -40.35
C LYS A 48 33.75 -4.46 -38.88
N VAL A 49 32.79 -4.45 -37.97
CA VAL A 49 33.02 -4.64 -36.54
C VAL A 49 32.91 -6.13 -36.24
N THR A 50 34.03 -6.78 -35.93
CA THR A 50 34.07 -8.15 -35.44
C THR A 50 33.73 -8.18 -33.95
N PHE A 51 32.56 -8.72 -33.60
CA PHE A 51 32.14 -8.93 -32.20
C PHE A 51 32.76 -10.24 -31.66
N HIS A 52 33.49 -10.15 -30.56
CA HIS A 52 33.95 -11.31 -29.78
C HIS A 52 32.76 -11.90 -28.97
N PRO A 53 32.48 -13.21 -29.05
CA PRO A 53 31.42 -13.84 -28.26
C PRO A 53 31.99 -14.19 -26.89
N GLY A 54 31.88 -13.29 -25.91
CA GLY A 54 32.50 -13.55 -24.61
C GLY A 54 32.25 -12.53 -23.52
N LEU A 55 31.03 -11.99 -23.40
CA LEU A 55 30.54 -11.42 -22.15
C LEU A 55 29.02 -11.23 -22.23
N LEU A 56 28.26 -12.32 -22.15
CA LEU A 56 26.85 -12.24 -21.79
C LEU A 56 26.77 -11.92 -20.30
N MET A 57 27.00 -10.66 -19.97
CA MET A 57 26.56 -10.06 -18.72
C MET A 57 25.04 -10.09 -18.79
N GLN A 58 24.45 -11.16 -18.27
CA GLN A 58 23.00 -11.29 -18.17
C GLN A 58 22.52 -10.06 -17.38
N PRO A 59 21.63 -9.22 -17.94
CA PRO A 59 20.92 -8.28 -17.10
C PRO A 59 20.16 -9.12 -16.09
N SER A 60 20.54 -9.00 -14.82
CA SER A 60 19.81 -9.56 -13.71
C SER A 60 18.33 -9.23 -13.90
N PHE A 61 17.51 -10.27 -14.05
CA PHE A 61 16.06 -10.22 -14.25
C PHE A 61 15.32 -9.41 -13.15
N ASN A 62 16.01 -8.95 -12.11
CA ASN A 62 15.47 -8.15 -11.02
C ASN A 62 15.16 -6.68 -11.36
N CYS A 63 15.59 -6.13 -12.51
CA CYS A 63 15.31 -4.71 -12.79
C CYS A 63 13.87 -4.45 -13.29
N LEU A 64 13.14 -5.48 -13.72
CA LEU A 64 11.79 -5.34 -14.28
C LEU A 64 10.67 -5.63 -13.27
N GLN A 65 11.00 -5.90 -12.00
CA GLN A 65 10.00 -6.18 -10.97
C GLN A 65 9.44 -4.91 -10.30
N GLU A 66 9.96 -3.73 -10.64
CA GLU A 66 9.92 -2.58 -9.72
C GLU A 66 9.08 -1.38 -10.19
N LEU A 67 7.99 -1.63 -10.91
CA LEU A 67 6.84 -0.70 -11.01
C LEU A 67 5.56 -1.50 -11.30
N LYS A 68 5.24 -2.52 -10.50
CA LYS A 68 3.82 -2.83 -10.33
C LYS A 68 3.25 -1.68 -9.50
N MET A 69 2.67 -0.70 -10.17
CA MET A 69 1.85 0.31 -9.52
C MET A 69 0.81 -0.43 -8.69
N ALA A 70 0.70 -0.09 -7.40
CA ALA A 70 -0.39 -0.57 -6.57
C ALA A 70 -1.71 -0.32 -7.30
N VAL A 71 -2.64 -1.28 -7.26
CA VAL A 71 -3.95 -1.10 -7.86
C VAL A 71 -4.68 -0.05 -7.03
N SER A 72 -4.79 1.17 -7.55
CA SER A 72 -5.64 2.21 -6.96
C SER A 72 -7.10 1.81 -7.18
N LEU A 73 -7.78 1.51 -6.08
CA LEU A 73 -9.17 1.12 -6.04
C LEU A 73 -10.03 2.34 -5.78
N VAL A 74 -11.16 2.39 -6.46
CA VAL A 74 -12.27 3.29 -6.11
C VAL A 74 -13.27 2.55 -5.24
N LYS A 75 -14.20 3.29 -4.63
CA LYS A 75 -15.30 2.72 -3.85
C LYS A 75 -16.05 1.64 -4.67
N GLY A 76 -16.15 0.43 -4.13
CA GLY A 76 -16.74 -0.75 -4.80
C GLY A 76 -15.78 -1.56 -5.67
N GLY A 77 -14.54 -1.09 -5.87
CA GLY A 77 -13.50 -1.78 -6.62
C GLY A 77 -13.08 -3.09 -5.97
N ASN A 78 -12.66 -4.06 -6.78
CA ASN A 78 -12.15 -5.34 -6.28
C ASN A 78 -10.86 -5.73 -6.98
N VAL A 79 -10.00 -6.44 -6.25
CA VAL A 79 -8.72 -6.96 -6.72
C VAL A 79 -8.50 -8.36 -6.16
N SER A 80 -7.93 -9.24 -6.97
CA SER A 80 -7.64 -10.61 -6.56
C SER A 80 -6.21 -10.68 -6.02
N LEU A 81 -6.06 -10.81 -4.71
CA LEU A 81 -4.75 -10.90 -4.04
C LEU A 81 -3.96 -12.11 -4.54
N THR A 82 -4.64 -13.25 -4.77
CA THR A 82 -4.01 -14.46 -5.31
C THR A 82 -3.48 -14.27 -6.74
N LYS A 83 -4.06 -13.36 -7.54
CA LYS A 83 -3.56 -13.09 -8.90
C LYS A 83 -2.42 -12.10 -8.90
N GLU A 84 -2.50 -11.08 -8.06
CA GLU A 84 -1.46 -10.05 -7.97
C GLU A 84 -0.22 -10.55 -7.23
N ALA A 85 -0.41 -11.38 -6.20
CA ALA A 85 0.62 -11.95 -5.35
C ALA A 85 0.31 -13.43 -5.00
N PRO A 86 0.48 -14.37 -5.95
CA PRO A 86 0.16 -15.79 -5.76
C PRO A 86 0.99 -16.48 -4.67
N THR A 87 2.16 -15.95 -4.34
CA THR A 87 3.05 -16.48 -3.31
C THR A 87 2.84 -15.82 -1.95
N MET A 88 1.87 -14.92 -1.81
CA MET A 88 1.65 -14.18 -0.58
C MET A 88 0.97 -15.07 0.46
N ASN A 89 1.68 -15.32 1.55
CA ASN A 89 1.12 -16.00 2.72
C ASN A 89 0.58 -14.99 3.74
N ILE A 90 1.30 -13.87 3.89
CA ILE A 90 1.00 -12.83 4.86
C ILE A 90 0.68 -11.53 4.12
N ALA A 91 -0.58 -11.10 4.21
CA ALA A 91 -1.00 -9.78 3.77
C ALA A 91 -0.86 -8.79 4.93
N MET A 92 -0.34 -7.60 4.64
CA MET A 92 -0.30 -6.49 5.58
C MET A 92 -1.25 -5.41 5.09
N VAL A 93 -2.09 -4.91 6.00
CA VAL A 93 -2.99 -3.79 5.74
C VAL A 93 -2.44 -2.60 6.50
N GLY A 94 -2.04 -1.56 5.78
CA GLY A 94 -1.60 -0.29 6.33
C GLY A 94 -2.71 0.73 6.22
N LEU A 95 -2.95 1.47 7.29
CA LEU A 95 -3.86 2.61 7.34
C LEU A 95 -3.06 3.85 7.70
N GLY A 96 -3.30 4.95 6.99
CA GLY A 96 -2.67 6.23 7.29
C GLY A 96 -3.70 7.37 7.20
N TRP A 97 -3.55 8.38 8.03
CA TRP A 97 -4.42 9.55 8.04
C TRP A 97 -3.72 10.79 8.59
N ASP A 98 -4.12 11.95 8.09
CA ASP A 98 -3.66 13.24 8.59
C ASP A 98 -4.76 13.91 9.44
N ALA A 99 -4.44 14.15 10.70
CA ALA A 99 -5.24 14.99 11.59
C ALA A 99 -5.26 16.44 11.07
N ARG A 100 -6.45 17.01 10.83
CA ARG A 100 -6.55 18.43 10.49
C ARG A 100 -6.30 19.26 11.75
N VAL A 101 -5.16 19.96 11.80
CA VAL A 101 -4.62 20.66 12.98
C VAL A 101 -5.42 21.90 13.43
N THR A 102 -6.68 22.07 13.03
CA THR A 102 -7.45 23.30 13.30
C THR A 102 -7.82 23.47 14.77
N ASP A 103 -8.04 22.38 15.51
CA ASP A 103 -8.51 22.44 16.91
C ASP A 103 -7.49 21.87 17.94
N GLY A 104 -6.32 21.41 17.47
CA GLY A 104 -5.25 20.89 18.33
C GLY A 104 -5.58 19.60 19.09
N GLN A 105 -6.71 18.95 18.80
CA GLN A 105 -7.04 17.63 19.35
C GLN A 105 -6.53 16.52 18.43
N ALA A 106 -5.92 15.49 19.03
CA ALA A 106 -5.50 14.30 18.31
C ALA A 106 -6.73 13.54 17.76
N PHE A 107 -6.58 13.01 16.56
CA PHE A 107 -7.54 12.08 15.97
C PHE A 107 -7.06 10.66 16.26
N ASP A 108 -7.86 9.96 17.04
CA ASP A 108 -7.61 8.60 17.49
C ASP A 108 -8.51 7.71 16.61
N LEU A 109 -7.97 7.23 15.49
CA LEU A 109 -8.66 6.32 14.59
C LEU A 109 -8.24 4.90 14.95
N ASP A 110 -9.22 4.09 15.33
CA ASP A 110 -9.03 2.69 15.65
C ASP A 110 -9.36 1.82 14.44
N ALA A 111 -8.39 1.06 13.93
CA ALA A 111 -8.66 -0.02 13.01
C ALA A 111 -9.20 -1.26 13.74
N SER A 112 -10.25 -1.82 13.18
CA SER A 112 -10.95 -2.99 13.68
C SER A 112 -11.14 -3.99 12.55
N VAL A 113 -10.98 -5.27 12.87
CA VAL A 113 -11.19 -6.37 11.93
C VAL A 113 -12.26 -7.32 12.45
N PHE A 114 -13.31 -7.50 11.67
CA PHE A 114 -14.36 -8.46 11.93
C PHE A 114 -14.13 -9.70 11.07
N ALA A 115 -13.75 -10.81 11.71
CA ALA A 115 -13.69 -12.10 11.04
C ALA A 115 -15.07 -12.75 11.03
N VAL A 116 -15.72 -12.69 9.86
CA VAL A 116 -17.11 -13.13 9.68
C VAL A 116 -17.22 -14.43 8.88
N GLY A 117 -18.22 -15.21 9.26
CA GLY A 117 -18.62 -16.43 8.59
C GLY A 117 -19.43 -16.18 7.31
N GLU A 118 -20.08 -17.24 6.82
CA GLU A 118 -20.93 -17.20 5.63
C GLU A 118 -22.22 -16.40 5.84
N ASP A 119 -22.69 -16.35 7.10
CA ASP A 119 -23.85 -15.58 7.55
C ASP A 119 -23.57 -14.07 7.71
N GLY A 120 -22.32 -13.64 7.51
CA GLY A 120 -21.89 -12.26 7.66
C GLY A 120 -21.74 -11.80 9.11
N LYS A 121 -21.78 -12.73 10.07
CA LYS A 121 -21.57 -12.46 11.50
C LYS A 121 -20.22 -12.98 11.97
N VAL A 122 -19.69 -12.40 13.04
CA VAL A 122 -18.49 -12.91 13.68
C VAL A 122 -18.71 -14.32 14.21
N LEU A 123 -17.68 -15.17 14.13
CA LEU A 123 -17.76 -16.53 14.68
C LEU A 123 -17.87 -16.52 16.21
N SER A 124 -17.21 -15.55 16.86
CA SER A 124 -17.33 -15.27 18.29
C SER A 124 -16.83 -13.86 18.58
N ASP A 125 -17.06 -13.35 19.79
CA ASP A 125 -16.55 -12.05 20.22
C ASP A 125 -15.00 -11.98 20.18
N ALA A 126 -14.31 -13.12 20.26
CA ALA A 126 -12.85 -13.18 20.09
C ALA A 126 -12.38 -13.00 18.63
N HIS A 127 -13.28 -13.20 17.66
CA HIS A 127 -13.04 -12.96 16.23
C HIS A 127 -13.27 -11.50 15.83
N PHE A 128 -13.48 -10.63 16.83
CA PHE A 128 -13.40 -9.20 16.69
C PHE A 128 -12.03 -8.73 17.19
N ILE A 129 -11.19 -8.27 16.25
CA ILE A 129 -9.82 -7.82 16.50
C ILE A 129 -9.84 -6.29 16.51
N PHE A 130 -9.33 -5.71 17.59
CA PHE A 130 -9.29 -4.26 17.82
C PHE A 130 -8.17 -3.93 18.81
N PHE A 131 -7.99 -2.66 19.17
CA PHE A 131 -6.90 -2.21 20.06
C PHE A 131 -6.75 -3.01 21.37
N ASN A 132 -7.87 -3.47 21.97
CA ASN A 132 -7.85 -4.28 23.20
C ASN A 132 -7.62 -5.78 22.93
N ASN A 133 -8.09 -6.29 21.79
CA ASN A 133 -7.92 -7.68 21.37
C ASN A 133 -7.10 -7.74 20.09
N LYS A 134 -5.77 -7.68 20.23
CA LYS A 134 -4.84 -7.50 19.11
C LYS A 134 -4.66 -8.72 18.24
N THR A 135 -5.08 -9.90 18.68
CA THR A 135 -4.82 -11.15 17.95
C THR A 135 -6.07 -11.98 17.85
N SER A 136 -6.34 -12.54 16.67
CA SER A 136 -7.43 -13.50 16.50
C SER A 136 -7.11 -14.81 17.25
N PRO A 137 -8.12 -15.57 17.70
CA PRO A 137 -7.90 -16.85 18.40
C PRO A 137 -7.13 -17.87 17.54
N ASP A 138 -7.27 -17.78 16.21
CA ASP A 138 -6.54 -18.61 15.25
C ASP A 138 -5.10 -18.13 15.00
N GLY A 139 -4.71 -16.98 15.54
CA GLY A 139 -3.42 -16.33 15.26
C GLY A 139 -3.26 -15.90 13.79
N ALA A 140 -4.37 -15.76 13.08
CA ALA A 140 -4.42 -15.40 11.67
C ALA A 140 -4.43 -13.89 11.44
N VAL A 141 -4.99 -13.11 12.37
CA VAL A 141 -5.00 -11.64 12.29
C VAL A 141 -4.30 -11.08 13.52
N GLU A 142 -3.37 -10.15 13.32
CA GLU A 142 -2.56 -9.55 14.37
C GLU A 142 -2.41 -8.03 14.13
N HIS A 143 -2.91 -7.23 15.06
CA HIS A 143 -2.76 -5.78 15.09
C HIS A 143 -1.35 -5.42 15.56
N GLN A 144 -0.55 -4.76 14.73
CA GLN A 144 0.88 -4.50 15.01
C GLN A 144 1.11 -3.33 15.98
N GLY A 145 0.14 -2.46 16.17
CA GLY A 145 0.24 -1.32 17.09
C GLY A 145 -0.91 -0.37 16.90
N ASP A 146 -1.24 0.39 17.94
CA ASP A 146 -2.25 1.46 17.94
C ASP A 146 -1.47 2.79 17.92
N ASN A 147 -1.67 3.59 16.86
CA ASN A 147 -1.12 4.93 16.76
C ASN A 147 -2.23 5.96 16.98
N ARG A 148 -2.31 6.41 18.23
CA ARG A 148 -3.38 7.26 18.75
C ARG A 148 -3.37 8.70 18.27
N THR A 149 -2.33 9.12 17.56
CA THR A 149 -2.15 10.52 17.15
C THR A 149 -2.09 10.71 15.63
N GLY A 150 -1.84 9.65 14.86
CA GLY A 150 -1.50 9.78 13.44
C GLY A 150 -0.21 10.56 13.20
N GLU A 151 0.67 10.65 14.21
CA GLU A 151 1.96 11.33 14.05
C GLU A 151 2.98 10.36 13.45
N GLY A 152 3.36 10.59 12.19
CA GLY A 152 4.40 9.86 11.49
C GLY A 152 4.20 9.88 9.98
N ASP A 153 5.30 9.83 9.21
CA ASP A 153 5.19 9.62 7.76
C ASP A 153 4.91 8.13 7.49
N GLY A 154 3.72 7.77 7.00
CA GLY A 154 3.43 6.44 6.47
C GLY A 154 2.12 5.80 6.95
N ASP A 155 2.19 4.51 7.29
CA ASP A 155 1.07 3.78 7.87
C ASP A 155 1.08 3.99 9.39
N ASP A 156 0.07 4.69 9.89
CA ASP A 156 -0.17 4.90 11.31
C ASP A 156 -0.53 3.60 12.00
N GLU A 157 -1.40 2.81 11.37
CA GLU A 157 -1.79 1.50 11.87
C GLU A 157 -1.55 0.39 10.85
N GLN A 158 -1.13 -0.77 11.35
CA GLN A 158 -0.85 -1.93 10.53
C GLN A 158 -1.51 -3.17 11.11
N VAL A 159 -2.22 -3.91 10.25
CA VAL A 159 -2.82 -5.19 10.58
C VAL A 159 -2.21 -6.28 9.71
N LYS A 160 -1.60 -7.25 10.36
CA LYS A 160 -0.99 -8.41 9.74
C LYS A 160 -2.00 -9.54 9.64
N ILE A 161 -2.12 -10.14 8.46
CA ILE A 161 -3.07 -11.22 8.17
C ILE A 161 -2.31 -12.38 7.56
N ASP A 162 -2.22 -13.48 8.29
CA ASP A 162 -1.72 -14.75 7.82
C ASP A 162 -2.86 -15.55 7.18
N LEU A 163 -2.94 -15.49 5.84
CA LEU A 163 -3.97 -16.15 5.04
C LEU A 163 -3.94 -17.67 5.15
N THR A 164 -2.82 -18.25 5.62
CA THR A 164 -2.64 -19.69 5.76
C THR A 164 -3.24 -20.24 7.05
N LYS A 165 -3.40 -19.38 8.07
CA LYS A 165 -3.99 -19.71 9.37
C LYS A 165 -5.45 -19.37 9.50
N VAL A 166 -6.01 -18.59 8.57
CA VAL A 166 -7.43 -18.24 8.60
C VAL A 166 -8.28 -19.51 8.54
N SER A 167 -9.09 -19.74 9.58
CA SER A 167 -9.99 -20.88 9.65
C SER A 167 -10.91 -20.94 8.42
N ALA A 168 -11.26 -22.15 7.99
CA ALA A 168 -12.19 -22.36 6.87
C ALA A 168 -13.60 -21.82 7.15
N ASP A 169 -13.95 -21.63 8.42
CA ASP A 169 -15.22 -21.05 8.86
C ASP A 169 -15.29 -19.54 8.57
N ILE A 170 -14.15 -18.86 8.57
CA ILE A 170 -14.05 -17.44 8.22
C ILE A 170 -14.12 -17.31 6.70
N LYS A 171 -15.17 -16.66 6.21
CA LYS A 171 -15.36 -16.40 4.78
C LYS A 171 -14.89 -15.01 4.39
N LYS A 172 -14.99 -14.04 5.31
CA LYS A 172 -14.59 -12.66 5.05
C LYS A 172 -13.95 -12.02 6.29
N LEU A 173 -13.01 -11.13 6.06
CA LEU A 173 -12.40 -10.24 7.04
C LEU A 173 -12.81 -8.82 6.64
N VAL A 174 -13.62 -8.17 7.47
CA VAL A 174 -14.10 -6.81 7.22
C VAL A 174 -13.22 -5.85 8.00
N PHE A 175 -12.59 -4.91 7.29
CA PHE A 175 -11.76 -3.85 7.87
C PHE A 175 -12.61 -2.61 8.06
N ALA A 176 -12.87 -2.28 9.32
CA ALA A 176 -13.54 -1.06 9.70
C ALA A 176 -12.59 -0.16 10.48
N VAL A 177 -12.83 1.14 10.39
CA VAL A 177 -12.11 2.14 11.17
C VAL A 177 -13.13 3.02 11.84
N THR A 178 -12.88 3.32 13.09
CA THR A 178 -13.77 4.13 13.91
C THR A 178 -12.99 5.21 14.63
N ILE A 179 -13.59 6.38 14.80
CA ILE A 179 -12.98 7.44 15.59
C ILE A 179 -13.30 7.17 17.07
N TYR A 180 -12.27 7.04 17.90
CA TYR A 180 -12.43 6.85 19.32
C TYR A 180 -13.10 8.07 19.97
N ASP A 181 -14.19 7.83 20.69
CA ASP A 181 -14.95 8.86 21.42
C ASP A 181 -15.44 10.03 20.53
N ALA A 182 -15.76 9.72 19.27
CA ALA A 182 -16.17 10.69 18.26
C ALA A 182 -17.31 11.62 18.69
N GLU A 183 -18.30 11.11 19.42
CA GLU A 183 -19.44 11.91 19.90
C GLU A 183 -19.04 12.92 20.98
N ALA A 184 -18.24 12.51 21.97
CA ALA A 184 -17.79 13.40 23.02
C ALA A 184 -16.80 14.44 22.50
N ARG A 185 -15.93 14.05 21.57
CA ARG A 185 -14.94 14.92 20.91
C ARG A 185 -15.52 15.72 19.75
N LYS A 186 -16.75 15.43 19.33
CA LYS A 186 -17.42 16.00 18.14
C LYS A 186 -16.57 15.88 16.87
N GLN A 187 -15.85 14.76 16.75
CA GLN A 187 -14.99 14.43 15.62
C GLN A 187 -15.75 13.57 14.62
N ASN A 188 -15.42 13.72 13.34
CA ASN A 188 -15.94 12.90 12.25
C ASN A 188 -14.88 12.74 11.16
N PHE A 189 -15.10 11.81 10.25
CA PHE A 189 -14.17 11.56 9.14
C PHE A 189 -14.04 12.76 8.18
N GLY A 190 -14.96 13.73 8.20
CA GLY A 190 -14.82 14.99 7.45
C GLY A 190 -13.76 15.95 7.99
N MET A 191 -13.26 15.71 9.20
CA MET A 191 -12.16 16.47 9.80
C MET A 191 -10.80 15.78 9.63
N VAL A 192 -10.76 14.61 9.00
CA VAL A 192 -9.53 13.85 8.72
C VAL A 192 -9.17 14.06 7.25
N SER A 193 -7.90 14.29 6.96
CA SER A 193 -7.38 14.50 5.60
C SER A 193 -6.47 13.35 5.20
N ASN A 194 -6.28 13.16 3.88
CA ASN A 194 -5.36 12.16 3.32
C ASN A 194 -5.52 10.75 3.91
N SER A 195 -6.73 10.34 4.28
CA SER A 195 -6.97 9.00 4.79
C SER A 195 -6.85 7.97 3.66
N PHE A 196 -5.98 6.99 3.83
CA PHE A 196 -5.84 5.90 2.87
C PHE A 196 -5.70 4.56 3.60
N MET A 197 -6.10 3.50 2.90
CA MET A 197 -5.82 2.14 3.30
C MET A 197 -5.11 1.43 2.16
N ARG A 198 -4.00 0.79 2.44
CA ARG A 198 -3.24 -0.01 1.49
C ARG A 198 -3.12 -1.44 1.95
N VAL A 199 -3.04 -2.36 1.00
CA VAL A 199 -2.76 -3.77 1.22
C VAL A 199 -1.49 -4.10 0.47
N TYR A 200 -0.49 -4.59 1.19
CA TYR A 200 0.79 -4.99 0.64
C TYR A 200 1.19 -6.38 1.11
N ASN A 201 2.07 -7.02 0.35
CA ASN A 201 2.62 -8.30 0.74
C ASN A 201 3.77 -8.09 1.72
N ASN A 202 3.70 -8.72 2.90
CA ASN A 202 4.72 -8.61 3.93
C ASN A 202 6.07 -9.23 3.51
N ASP A 203 6.06 -10.27 2.66
CA ASP A 203 7.27 -11.01 2.30
C ASP A 203 8.20 -10.21 1.38
N ASN A 204 7.64 -9.34 0.54
CA ASN A 204 8.41 -8.58 -0.47
C ASN A 204 8.13 -7.07 -0.47
N GLY A 205 7.27 -6.58 0.43
CA GLY A 205 6.89 -5.16 0.52
C GLY A 205 6.12 -4.62 -0.68
N THR A 206 5.63 -5.48 -1.57
CA THR A 206 4.93 -5.04 -2.78
C THR A 206 3.51 -4.62 -2.43
N GLU A 207 3.18 -3.36 -2.67
CA GLU A 207 1.80 -2.85 -2.58
C GLU A 207 0.93 -3.48 -3.66
N ILE A 208 -0.17 -4.11 -3.24
CA ILE A 208 -1.11 -4.80 -4.11
C ILE A 208 -2.29 -3.89 -4.42
N ALA A 209 -2.82 -3.27 -3.39
CA ALA A 209 -4.03 -2.46 -3.47
C ALA A 209 -3.86 -1.20 -2.63
N ARG A 210 -4.41 -0.09 -3.12
CA ARG A 210 -4.52 1.14 -2.35
C ARG A 210 -5.92 1.72 -2.56
N PHE A 211 -6.57 2.09 -1.48
CA PHE A 211 -7.86 2.75 -1.48
C PHE A 211 -7.70 4.07 -0.73
N ASP A 212 -7.80 5.17 -1.46
CA ASP A 212 -7.78 6.50 -0.88
C ASP A 212 -9.23 6.91 -0.58
N LEU A 213 -9.46 7.38 0.64
CA LEU A 213 -10.77 7.84 1.07
C LEU A 213 -10.94 9.31 0.66
N SER A 214 -11.94 9.58 -0.19
CA SER A 214 -12.41 10.93 -0.46
C SER A 214 -13.34 11.42 0.66
N GLU A 215 -13.50 12.74 0.79
CA GLU A 215 -14.31 13.46 1.81
C GLU A 215 -15.81 13.06 1.87
N ASP A 216 -16.25 12.03 1.14
CA ASP A 216 -17.63 11.55 1.08
C ASP A 216 -18.16 10.98 2.42
N ALA A 217 -17.28 10.69 3.37
CA ALA A 217 -17.63 10.21 4.72
C ALA A 217 -17.74 11.33 5.77
N SER A 218 -18.08 12.55 5.34
CA SER A 218 -17.85 13.77 6.14
C SER A 218 -18.62 13.82 7.47
N THR A 219 -19.69 13.05 7.63
CA THR A 219 -20.54 13.05 8.84
C THR A 219 -20.45 11.79 9.68
N GLU A 220 -19.77 10.76 9.18
CA GLU A 220 -19.78 9.45 9.82
C GLU A 220 -18.66 9.34 10.86
N THR A 221 -18.89 8.53 11.89
CA THR A 221 -17.92 8.27 12.98
C THR A 221 -17.29 6.89 12.89
N ALA A 222 -17.86 6.02 12.05
CA ALA A 222 -17.41 4.68 11.77
C ALA A 222 -17.51 4.40 10.28
N MET A 223 -16.60 3.59 9.74
CA MET A 223 -16.60 3.27 8.32
C MET A 223 -15.89 1.97 8.01
N VAL A 224 -16.47 1.18 7.10
CA VAL A 224 -15.82 0.01 6.51
C VAL A 224 -15.01 0.44 5.30
N PHE A 225 -13.69 0.37 5.39
CA PHE A 225 -12.78 0.67 4.28
C PHE A 225 -12.85 -0.42 3.22
N GLY A 226 -12.80 -1.68 3.63
CA GLY A 226 -12.83 -2.80 2.70
C GLY A 226 -13.08 -4.14 3.37
N GLU A 227 -13.31 -5.13 2.53
CA GLU A 227 -13.49 -6.51 2.93
C GLU A 227 -12.55 -7.41 2.13
N LEU A 228 -11.85 -8.28 2.84
CA LEU A 228 -11.09 -9.38 2.26
C LEU A 228 -11.97 -10.62 2.34
N TYR A 229 -12.40 -11.14 1.20
CA TYR A 229 -13.29 -12.31 1.15
C TYR A 229 -12.65 -13.43 0.37
N ARG A 230 -12.99 -14.65 0.78
CA ARG A 230 -12.59 -15.87 0.09
C ARG A 230 -13.59 -16.18 -1.02
N HIS A 231 -13.08 -16.33 -2.24
CA HIS A 231 -13.87 -16.72 -3.40
C HIS A 231 -13.35 -18.06 -3.95
N GLY A 232 -13.91 -19.15 -3.46
CA GLY A 232 -13.40 -20.50 -3.73
C GLY A 232 -12.07 -20.74 -3.03
N ALA A 233 -11.01 -20.94 -3.81
CA ALA A 233 -9.64 -21.11 -3.31
C ALA A 233 -8.84 -19.79 -3.28
N GLU A 234 -9.38 -18.70 -3.83
CA GLU A 234 -8.67 -17.43 -3.96
C GLU A 234 -9.12 -16.40 -2.92
N TRP A 235 -8.20 -15.53 -2.52
CA TRP A 235 -8.47 -14.36 -1.70
C TRP A 235 -8.65 -13.12 -2.56
N LYS A 236 -9.71 -12.36 -2.31
CA LYS A 236 -10.04 -11.13 -3.02
C LYS A 236 -10.27 -10.00 -2.04
N PHE A 237 -9.67 -8.86 -2.32
CA PHE A 237 -9.92 -7.64 -1.58
C PHE A 237 -10.95 -6.78 -2.34
N LYS A 238 -11.88 -6.19 -1.61
CA LYS A 238 -12.88 -5.27 -2.15
C LYS A 238 -12.90 -4.00 -1.32
N ALA A 239 -12.72 -2.86 -1.98
CA ALA A 239 -12.92 -1.55 -1.37
C ALA A 239 -14.43 -1.31 -1.23
N VAL A 240 -14.89 -1.06 -0.01
CA VAL A 240 -16.32 -0.86 0.29
C VAL A 240 -16.61 0.61 0.50
N GLY A 241 -15.84 1.30 1.34
CA GLY A 241 -16.00 2.73 1.63
C GLY A 241 -17.41 3.08 2.13
N GLN A 242 -17.97 2.27 3.03
CA GLN A 242 -19.33 2.48 3.57
C GLN A 242 -19.24 3.04 4.99
N GLY A 243 -19.70 4.27 5.18
CA GLY A 243 -19.81 4.90 6.49
C GLY A 243 -21.05 4.43 7.26
N PHE A 244 -20.97 4.51 8.58
CA PHE A 244 -21.98 4.10 9.54
C PHE A 244 -22.16 5.15 10.64
N ALA A 245 -23.41 5.51 10.88
CA ALA A 245 -23.82 6.33 12.00
C ALA A 245 -23.96 5.46 13.25
N GLY A 246 -23.41 5.89 14.38
CA GLY A 246 -23.44 5.16 15.65
C GLY A 246 -22.14 4.45 16.03
N GLY A 247 -21.02 4.79 15.36
CA GLY A 247 -19.69 4.39 15.80
C GLY A 247 -19.43 2.87 15.75
N LEU A 248 -18.51 2.43 16.61
CA LEU A 248 -18.13 1.03 16.72
C LEU A 248 -19.30 0.14 17.18
N ALA A 249 -20.18 0.67 18.04
CA ALA A 249 -21.32 -0.06 18.58
C ALA A 249 -22.30 -0.53 17.50
N ALA A 250 -22.66 0.37 16.57
CA ALA A 250 -23.54 0.05 15.46
C ALA A 250 -22.92 -1.01 14.52
N LEU A 251 -21.63 -0.86 14.21
CA LEU A 251 -20.88 -1.83 13.40
C LEU A 251 -20.80 -3.20 14.06
N ALA A 252 -20.42 -3.24 15.34
CA ALA A 252 -20.30 -4.45 16.13
C ALA A 252 -21.65 -5.20 16.17
N SER A 253 -22.74 -4.49 16.47
CA SER A 253 -24.09 -5.07 16.49
C SER A 253 -24.53 -5.59 15.12
N GLN A 254 -24.22 -4.88 14.04
CA GLN A 254 -24.51 -5.33 12.67
C GLN A 254 -23.80 -6.65 12.33
N HIS A 255 -22.57 -6.83 12.82
CA HIS A 255 -21.79 -8.05 12.65
C HIS A 255 -22.06 -9.10 13.74
N GLY A 256 -23.04 -8.87 14.62
CA GLY A 256 -23.46 -9.83 15.64
C GLY A 256 -22.52 -9.94 16.84
N VAL A 257 -21.64 -8.96 17.05
CA VAL A 257 -20.82 -8.82 18.26
C VAL A 257 -21.69 -8.20 19.36
N ASN A 258 -21.62 -8.76 20.56
CA ASN A 258 -22.19 -8.12 21.76
C ASN A 258 -21.09 -7.28 22.43
N ILE A 259 -21.26 -5.95 22.41
CA ILE A 259 -20.37 -5.00 23.10
C ILE A 259 -21.06 -4.38 24.32
#